data_AF-A0A875S3T8-F1
#
_entry.id   AF-A0A875S3T8-F1
#
_cell.length_a   1.000
_cell.length_b   1.000
_cell.length_c   1.000
_cell.angle_alpha   90.00
_cell.angle_beta   90.00
_cell.angle_gamma   90.00
#
_symmetry.space_group_name_H-M   'P 1'
#
loop_
_entity.id
_entity.type
_entity.pdbx_description
1 polymer ?
#
loop_
_entity_poly.entity_id
_entity_poly.type
_entity_poly.pdbx_seq_one_letter_code
_entity_poly.pdbx_strand_id
1 'polypeptide(L)'
;MRDPKVYRQGIQMFYHLFRTIEECLYSEIAKDTRYSAMLSSIWKPSLARTDKLYQDLMFFYHEQPEKFSCPILKQQVQSVQHIRDVTAERPYLLLAYMHVLYLALFAGGRIMSSQVARSLNLFPQMEGKSFDEVAAMGTNLYRFEVDDPTELRMIYKRDYELQTRNFLTEKEKEEVIQESKIAFDITIQIKLPGDN
;
A
#
# COMPACT_ATOMS: atom_id res chain seq x y z
N MET A 1 1.17 -25.44 3.23
CA MET A 1 2.60 -25.05 3.12
C MET A 1 2.63 -23.66 2.52
N ARG A 2 3.09 -22.64 3.25
CA ARG A 2 3.08 -21.23 2.79
C ARG A 2 4.26 -21.02 1.82
N ASP A 3 3.99 -20.74 0.54
CA ASP A 3 5.01 -20.61 -0.51
C ASP A 3 5.71 -19.23 -0.44
N PRO A 4 7.04 -19.17 -0.20
CA PRO A 4 7.80 -17.91 -0.14
C PRO A 4 7.75 -17.12 -1.45
N LYS A 5 7.66 -17.82 -2.58
CA LYS A 5 7.53 -17.19 -3.90
C LYS A 5 6.20 -16.45 -4.02
N VAL A 6 5.11 -17.05 -3.55
CA VAL A 6 3.77 -16.42 -3.57
C VAL A 6 3.76 -15.18 -2.70
N TYR A 7 4.32 -15.27 -1.48
CA TYR A 7 4.43 -14.10 -0.59
C TYR A 7 5.20 -12.96 -1.26
N ARG A 8 6.40 -13.25 -1.76
CA ARG A 8 7.26 -12.26 -2.42
C ARG A 8 6.57 -11.62 -3.63
N GLN A 9 5.86 -12.41 -4.43
CA GLN A 9 5.09 -11.88 -5.57
C GLN A 9 3.95 -10.95 -5.13
N GLY A 10 3.26 -11.29 -4.03
CA GLY A 10 2.24 -10.42 -3.44
C GLY A 10 2.84 -9.11 -2.92
N ILE A 11 3.94 -9.17 -2.17
CA ILE A 11 4.67 -7.98 -1.71
C ILE A 11 5.15 -7.12 -2.88
N GLN A 12 5.65 -7.72 -3.95
CA GLN A 12 6.04 -6.99 -5.16
C GLN A 12 4.85 -6.29 -5.85
N MET A 13 3.68 -6.93 -5.89
CA MET A 13 2.47 -6.27 -6.38
C MET A 13 2.12 -5.05 -5.53
N PHE A 14 2.10 -5.19 -4.20
CA PHE A 14 1.85 -4.06 -3.30
C PHE A 14 2.87 -2.93 -3.50
N TYR A 15 4.16 -3.25 -3.65
CA TYR A 15 5.20 -2.26 -3.93
C TYR A 15 4.85 -1.37 -5.12
N HIS A 16 4.45 -1.97 -6.24
CA HIS A 16 4.08 -1.22 -7.42
C HIS A 16 2.80 -0.41 -7.26
N LEU A 17 1.79 -0.93 -6.53
CA LEU A 17 0.56 -0.21 -6.24
C LEU A 17 0.84 1.02 -5.35
N PHE A 18 1.45 0.82 -4.19
CA PHE A 18 1.77 1.90 -3.25
C PHE A 18 2.65 2.96 -3.90
N ARG A 19 3.72 2.54 -4.61
CA ARG A 19 4.58 3.46 -5.34
C ARG A 19 3.83 4.30 -6.36
N THR A 20 2.94 3.68 -7.13
CA THR A 20 2.15 4.40 -8.14
C THR A 20 1.18 5.39 -7.49
N ILE A 21 0.50 4.99 -6.42
CA ILE A 21 -0.42 5.85 -5.67
C ILE A 21 0.34 7.05 -5.11
N GLU A 22 1.49 6.82 -4.48
CA GLU A 22 2.31 7.87 -3.88
C GLU A 22 2.89 8.82 -4.94
N GLU A 23 3.40 8.31 -6.06
CA GLU A 23 3.87 9.13 -7.18
C GLU A 23 2.74 10.02 -7.75
N CYS A 24 1.55 9.45 -8.00
CA CYS A 24 0.40 10.23 -8.47
C CYS A 24 -0.06 11.26 -7.43
N LEU A 25 -0.06 10.90 -6.14
CA LEU A 25 -0.43 11.77 -5.05
C LEU A 25 0.52 12.96 -4.93
N TYR A 26 1.83 12.72 -4.90
CA TYR A 26 2.82 13.79 -4.81
C TYR A 26 2.81 14.68 -6.05
N SER A 27 2.63 14.08 -7.24
CA SER A 27 2.46 14.82 -8.49
C SER A 27 1.23 15.74 -8.42
N GLU A 28 0.09 15.25 -7.93
CA GLU A 28 -1.11 16.07 -7.80
C GLU A 28 -0.96 17.17 -6.74
N ILE A 29 -0.37 16.86 -5.58
CA ILE A 29 -0.14 17.85 -4.52
C ILE A 29 0.75 19.00 -5.05
N ALA A 30 1.70 18.72 -5.93
CA ALA A 30 2.59 19.72 -6.52
C ALA A 30 1.93 20.63 -7.57
N LYS A 31 0.75 20.28 -8.10
CA LYS A 31 0.06 21.05 -9.16
C LYS A 31 -0.76 22.24 -8.65
N ASP A 32 -0.92 22.39 -7.33
CA ASP A 32 -1.73 23.46 -6.69
C ASP A 32 -3.16 23.57 -7.25
N THR A 33 -3.83 22.42 -7.44
CA THR A 33 -5.22 22.33 -7.86
C THR A 33 -6.16 22.37 -6.65
N ARG A 34 -7.47 22.48 -6.91
CA ARG A 34 -8.49 22.36 -5.85
C ARG A 34 -8.39 21.05 -5.06
N TYR A 35 -7.88 19.98 -5.68
CA TYR A 35 -7.70 18.69 -5.04
C TYR A 35 -6.37 18.59 -4.28
N SER A 36 -5.35 19.34 -4.66
CA SER A 36 -4.04 19.35 -4.00
C SER A 36 -4.17 19.70 -2.51
N ALA A 37 -4.92 20.76 -2.16
CA ALA A 37 -5.12 21.15 -0.77
C ALA A 37 -5.87 20.08 0.05
N MET A 38 -6.89 19.47 -0.55
CA MET A 38 -7.66 18.38 0.07
C MET A 38 -6.78 17.15 0.32
N LEU A 39 -6.07 16.68 -0.71
CA LEU A 39 -5.18 15.52 -0.65
C LEU A 39 -4.03 15.76 0.32
N SER A 40 -3.42 16.95 0.30
CA SER A 40 -2.35 17.33 1.24
C SER A 40 -2.83 17.39 2.69
N SER A 41 -4.10 17.77 2.93
CA SER A 41 -4.66 17.81 4.28
C SER A 41 -4.86 16.40 4.85
N ILE A 42 -5.23 15.44 4.00
CA ILE A 42 -5.44 14.04 4.38
C ILE A 42 -4.11 13.31 4.53
N TRP A 43 -3.18 13.50 3.60
CA TRP A 43 -1.93 12.73 3.52
C TRP A 43 -1.01 12.98 4.72
N LYS A 44 -0.52 11.88 5.31
CA LYS A 44 0.48 11.92 6.38
C LYS A 44 1.71 11.13 5.90
N PRO A 45 2.92 11.72 5.87
CA PRO A 45 4.12 11.03 5.38
C PRO A 45 4.41 9.69 6.07
N SER A 46 4.04 9.53 7.35
CA SER A 46 4.18 8.27 8.09
C SER A 46 3.36 7.09 7.52
N LEU A 47 2.39 7.37 6.64
CA LEU A 47 1.62 6.36 5.92
C LEU A 47 2.37 5.76 4.73
N ALA A 48 3.37 6.45 4.17
CA ALA A 48 4.04 6.04 2.93
C ALA A 48 4.67 4.64 3.03
N ARG A 49 4.35 3.74 2.10
CA ARG A 49 4.81 2.35 2.08
C ARG A 49 5.80 2.03 1.00
N THR A 50 6.03 2.90 0.01
CA THR A 50 7.02 2.64 -1.05
C THR A 50 8.37 2.22 -0.49
N ASP A 51 8.96 2.99 0.43
CA ASP A 51 10.28 2.69 0.99
C ASP A 51 10.28 1.45 1.88
N LYS A 52 9.20 1.23 2.64
CA LYS A 52 9.05 0.03 3.49
C LYS A 52 8.99 -1.25 2.65
N LEU A 53 8.22 -1.21 1.57
CA LEU A 53 8.12 -2.31 0.61
C LEU A 53 9.41 -2.50 -0.19
N TYR A 54 10.13 -1.42 -0.50
CA TYR A 54 11.44 -1.51 -1.12
C TYR A 54 12.42 -2.28 -0.22
N GLN A 55 12.46 -1.97 1.08
CA GLN A 55 13.29 -2.70 2.06
C GLN A 55 12.90 -4.19 2.13
N ASP A 56 11.60 -4.49 2.22
CA ASP A 56 11.11 -5.87 2.21
C ASP A 56 11.57 -6.62 0.94
N LEU A 57 11.48 -5.98 -0.23
CA LEU A 57 11.88 -6.59 -1.49
C LEU A 57 13.39 -6.76 -1.65
N MET A 58 14.20 -5.80 -1.18
CA MET A 58 15.66 -5.94 -1.15
C MET A 58 16.06 -7.16 -0.32
N PHE A 59 15.41 -7.35 0.83
CA PHE A 59 15.58 -8.53 1.66
C PHE A 59 15.16 -9.83 0.93
N PHE A 60 13.97 -9.87 0.31
CA PHE A 60 13.48 -11.06 -0.38
C PHE A 60 14.20 -11.40 -1.71
N TYR A 61 14.81 -10.41 -2.34
CA TYR A 61 15.53 -10.57 -3.61
C TYR A 61 17.05 -10.57 -3.45
N HIS A 62 17.57 -10.54 -2.22
CA HIS A 62 19.00 -10.53 -1.92
C HIS A 62 19.73 -9.36 -2.60
N GLU A 63 19.30 -8.14 -2.29
CA GLU A 63 19.90 -6.88 -2.75
C GLU A 63 19.96 -6.72 -4.29
N GLN A 64 19.02 -7.33 -5.02
CA GLN A 64 18.92 -7.29 -6.47
C GLN A 64 17.68 -6.49 -6.91
N PRO A 65 17.73 -5.15 -6.91
CA PRO A 65 16.58 -4.29 -7.23
C PRO A 65 16.05 -4.48 -8.64
N GLU A 66 16.89 -4.88 -9.59
CA GLU A 66 16.50 -5.14 -10.98
C GLU A 66 15.42 -6.21 -11.13
N LYS A 67 15.27 -7.11 -10.14
CA LYS A 67 14.24 -8.17 -10.14
C LYS A 67 12.83 -7.66 -9.89
N PHE A 68 12.69 -6.47 -9.32
CA PHE A 68 11.38 -5.92 -8.93
C PHE A 68 11.21 -4.43 -9.25
N SER A 69 12.20 -3.77 -9.85
CA SER A 69 12.13 -2.33 -10.15
C SER A 69 10.98 -1.97 -11.10
N CYS A 70 10.63 -2.88 -12.01
CA CYS A 70 9.56 -2.70 -12.98
C CYS A 70 8.46 -3.76 -12.79
N PRO A 71 7.17 -3.38 -12.97
CA PRO A 71 6.10 -4.36 -12.99
C PRO A 71 6.24 -5.24 -14.25
N ILE A 72 6.26 -6.55 -14.06
CA ILE A 72 6.44 -7.53 -15.15
C ILE A 72 5.21 -8.41 -15.36
N LEU A 73 4.39 -8.59 -14.31
CA LEU A 73 3.16 -9.38 -14.43
C LEU A 73 2.10 -8.53 -15.12
N LYS A 74 1.37 -9.11 -16.08
CA LYS A 74 0.32 -8.43 -16.85
C LYS A 74 -0.64 -7.64 -15.95
N GLN A 75 -1.06 -8.25 -14.84
CA GLN A 75 -1.94 -7.63 -13.86
C GLN A 75 -1.29 -6.46 -13.13
N GLN A 76 -0.01 -6.56 -12.73
CA GLN A 76 0.72 -5.44 -12.12
C GLN A 76 0.74 -4.24 -13.07
N VAL A 77 1.09 -4.48 -14.33
CA VAL A 77 1.14 -3.45 -15.37
C VAL A 77 -0.24 -2.82 -15.56
N GLN A 78 -1.28 -3.64 -15.69
CA GLN A 78 -2.65 -3.16 -15.88
C GLN A 78 -3.16 -2.33 -14.69
N SER A 79 -2.95 -2.80 -13.45
CA SER A 79 -3.39 -2.08 -12.26
C SER A 79 -2.64 -0.75 -12.08
N VAL A 80 -1.33 -0.74 -12.29
CA VAL A 80 -0.52 0.49 -12.24
C VAL A 80 -0.98 1.48 -13.32
N GLN A 81 -1.18 1.01 -14.55
CA GLN A 81 -1.62 1.87 -15.64
C GLN A 81 -3.00 2.45 -15.37
N HIS A 82 -3.94 1.62 -14.92
CA HIS A 82 -5.29 2.05 -14.55
C HIS A 82 -5.25 3.16 -13.50
N ILE A 83 -4.50 2.98 -12.40
CA ILE A 83 -4.34 4.02 -11.36
C ILE A 83 -3.82 5.33 -11.97
N ARG A 84 -2.78 5.27 -12.82
CA ARG A 84 -2.21 6.47 -13.44
C ARG A 84 -3.23 7.18 -14.32
N ASP A 85 -3.94 6.44 -15.17
CA ASP A 85 -4.88 7.01 -16.13
C ASP A 85 -6.06 7.68 -15.42
N VAL A 86 -6.71 6.97 -14.48
CA VAL A 86 -7.90 7.51 -13.80
C VAL A 86 -7.56 8.67 -12.88
N THR A 87 -6.39 8.65 -12.22
CA THR A 87 -5.99 9.74 -11.31
C THR A 87 -5.39 10.94 -12.04
N ALA A 88 -4.87 10.76 -13.25
CA ALA A 88 -4.47 11.88 -14.10
C ALA A 88 -5.69 12.67 -14.59
N GLU A 89 -6.78 11.99 -14.94
CA GLU A 89 -8.03 12.62 -15.37
C GLU A 89 -8.85 13.16 -14.19
N ARG A 90 -8.95 12.38 -13.11
CA ARG A 90 -9.81 12.65 -11.94
C ARG A 90 -9.02 12.45 -10.65
N PRO A 91 -8.24 13.45 -10.20
CA PRO A 91 -7.29 13.27 -9.10
C PRO A 91 -7.90 12.90 -7.74
N TYR A 92 -9.15 13.28 -7.47
CA TYR A 92 -9.87 12.86 -6.27
C TYR A 92 -10.08 11.34 -6.17
N LEU A 93 -9.97 10.59 -7.28
CA LEU A 93 -10.03 9.13 -7.24
C LEU A 93 -8.85 8.49 -6.50
N LEU A 94 -7.76 9.23 -6.23
CA LEU A 94 -6.72 8.79 -5.30
C LEU A 94 -7.29 8.40 -3.93
N LEU A 95 -8.38 9.04 -3.51
CA LEU A 95 -9.07 8.75 -2.24
C LEU A 95 -9.55 7.30 -2.16
N ALA A 96 -9.96 6.70 -3.28
CA ALA A 96 -10.40 5.30 -3.31
C ALA A 96 -9.25 4.36 -2.90
N TYR A 97 -8.08 4.53 -3.51
CA TYR A 97 -6.88 3.75 -3.21
C TYR A 97 -6.33 4.03 -1.81
N MET A 98 -6.33 5.30 -1.42
CA MET A 98 -5.97 5.77 -0.08
C MET A 98 -6.85 5.14 1.00
N HIS A 99 -8.15 5.01 0.74
CA HIS A 99 -9.10 4.36 1.64
C HIS A 99 -8.88 2.84 1.69
N VAL A 100 -8.91 2.17 0.53
CA VAL A 100 -8.86 0.70 0.46
C VAL A 100 -7.52 0.14 0.94
N LEU A 101 -6.39 0.68 0.48
CA LEU A 101 -5.08 0.11 0.81
C LEU A 101 -4.55 0.57 2.17
N TYR A 102 -4.60 1.86 2.51
CA TYR A 102 -3.94 2.36 3.72
C TYR A 102 -4.75 2.10 4.99
N LEU A 103 -6.09 2.21 4.97
CA LEU A 103 -6.88 1.86 6.15
C LEU A 103 -6.80 0.36 6.47
N ALA A 104 -6.65 -0.50 5.46
CA ALA A 104 -6.48 -1.94 5.64
C ALA A 104 -5.20 -2.28 6.44
N LEU A 105 -4.13 -1.51 6.27
CA LEU A 105 -2.88 -1.70 7.03
C LEU A 105 -3.08 -1.54 8.54
N PHE A 106 -4.00 -0.67 8.96
CA PHE A 106 -4.32 -0.50 10.38
C PHE A 106 -5.23 -1.59 10.95
N ALA A 107 -6.13 -2.14 10.12
CA ALA A 107 -7.08 -3.16 10.56
C ALA A 107 -6.45 -4.56 10.66
N GLY A 108 -5.61 -4.92 9.68
CA GLY A 108 -5.07 -6.27 9.53
C GLY A 108 -3.54 -6.37 9.71
N GLY A 109 -2.80 -5.27 9.68
CA GLY A 109 -1.33 -5.30 9.58
C GLY A 109 -0.64 -6.05 10.71
N ARG A 110 -1.08 -5.84 11.97
CA ARG A 110 -0.52 -6.56 13.13
C ARG A 110 -0.81 -8.06 13.08
N ILE A 111 -2.01 -8.45 12.67
CA ILE A 111 -2.42 -9.85 12.58
C ILE A 111 -1.69 -10.53 11.42
N MET A 112 -1.66 -9.93 10.23
CA MET A 112 -0.94 -10.44 9.07
C MET A 112 0.56 -10.53 9.35
N SER A 113 1.17 -9.49 9.93
CA SER A 113 2.56 -9.52 10.38
C SER A 113 2.81 -10.70 11.31
N SER A 114 1.96 -10.92 12.31
CA SER A 114 2.11 -12.07 13.23
C SER A 114 1.95 -13.43 12.55
N GLN A 115 1.10 -13.54 11.52
CA GLN A 115 0.91 -14.79 10.78
C GLN A 115 2.07 -15.07 9.82
N VAL A 116 2.51 -14.06 9.07
CA VAL A 116 3.67 -14.13 8.18
C VAL A 116 4.91 -14.45 9.01
N ALA A 117 5.13 -13.71 10.10
CA ALA A 117 6.21 -13.91 11.05
C ALA A 117 6.14 -15.24 11.82
N ARG A 118 5.10 -16.08 11.70
CA ARG A 118 5.12 -17.46 12.25
C ARG A 118 5.46 -18.50 11.20
N SER A 119 5.67 -18.08 9.96
CA SER A 119 5.92 -18.96 8.82
C SER A 119 7.43 -19.09 8.59
N LEU A 120 8.07 -19.98 9.35
CA LEU A 120 9.54 -20.18 9.30
C LEU A 120 10.13 -20.29 7.89
N ASN A 121 9.37 -20.85 6.93
CA ASN A 121 9.84 -21.06 5.57
C ASN A 121 9.73 -19.82 4.65
N LEU A 122 9.03 -18.75 5.05
CA LEU A 122 8.80 -17.59 4.18
C LEU A 122 10.02 -16.70 3.99
N PHE A 123 10.95 -16.70 4.95
CA PHE A 123 12.07 -15.77 4.98
C PHE A 123 13.39 -16.49 4.65
N PRO A 124 14.33 -15.81 3.96
CA PRO A 124 15.71 -16.26 3.84
C PRO A 124 16.33 -16.59 5.19
N GLN A 125 17.08 -17.69 5.26
CA GLN A 125 17.88 -18.01 6.45
C GLN A 125 19.10 -17.09 6.51
N MET A 126 19.39 -16.56 7.70
CA MET A 126 20.55 -15.69 7.93
C MET A 126 21.34 -16.19 9.14
N GLU A 127 22.62 -16.47 8.92
CA GLU A 127 23.51 -16.92 9.99
C GLU A 127 23.68 -15.81 11.04
N GLY A 128 23.62 -16.20 12.33
CA GLY A 128 23.79 -15.28 13.45
C GLY A 128 22.59 -14.37 13.76
N LYS A 129 21.44 -14.56 13.11
CA LYS A 129 20.20 -13.84 13.43
C LYS A 129 19.11 -14.77 13.95
N SER A 130 18.39 -14.30 14.95
CA SER A 130 17.16 -14.96 15.40
C SER A 130 16.07 -14.84 14.35
N PHE A 131 15.08 -15.72 14.42
CA PHE A 131 13.95 -15.70 13.51
C PHE A 131 13.15 -14.38 13.58
N ASP A 132 12.98 -13.80 14.77
CA ASP A 132 12.26 -12.53 14.94
C ASP A 132 13.01 -11.37 14.25
N GLU A 133 14.35 -11.36 14.32
CA GLU A 133 15.16 -10.37 13.59
C GLU A 133 15.01 -10.51 12.09
N VAL A 134 15.02 -11.75 11.56
CA VAL A 134 14.84 -12.03 10.14
C VAL A 134 13.43 -11.65 9.67
N ALA A 135 12.39 -11.98 10.45
CA ALA A 135 11.02 -11.61 10.14
C ALA A 135 10.82 -10.09 10.13
N ALA A 136 11.47 -9.36 11.04
CA ALA A 136 11.41 -7.90 11.08
C ALA A 136 12.02 -7.22 9.84
N MET A 137 12.96 -7.87 9.15
CA MET A 137 13.58 -7.37 7.91
C MET A 137 12.68 -7.50 6.67
N GLY A 138 11.71 -8.41 6.69
CA GLY A 138 10.81 -8.69 5.56
C GLY A 138 9.33 -8.41 5.83
N THR A 139 9.02 -7.64 6.88
CA THR A 139 7.63 -7.28 7.25
C THR A 139 7.44 -5.78 7.52
N ASN A 140 8.28 -4.93 6.93
CA ASN A 140 8.24 -3.48 7.10
C ASN A 140 6.93 -2.87 6.58
N LEU A 141 6.28 -3.46 5.56
CA LEU A 141 4.93 -3.06 5.10
C LEU A 141 3.93 -2.86 6.25
N TYR A 142 4.00 -3.71 7.28
CA TYR A 142 3.03 -3.73 8.36
C TYR A 142 3.43 -2.87 9.57
N ARG A 143 4.60 -2.23 9.52
CA ARG A 143 5.16 -1.46 10.64
C ARG A 143 5.06 0.02 10.36
N PHE A 144 4.43 0.74 11.28
CA PHE A 144 4.38 2.19 11.28
C PHE A 144 5.44 2.70 12.27
N GLU A 145 6.35 3.56 11.81
CA GLU A 145 7.36 4.21 12.66
C GLU A 145 6.77 5.47 13.28
N VAL A 146 5.81 5.27 14.19
CA VAL A 146 5.13 6.33 14.96
C VAL A 146 4.89 5.84 16.38
N ASP A 147 4.73 6.78 17.31
CA ASP A 147 4.52 6.48 18.73
C ASP A 147 3.20 5.74 18.97
N ASP A 148 2.10 6.21 18.35
CA ASP A 148 0.79 5.55 18.42
C ASP A 148 0.15 5.37 17.03
N PRO A 149 0.21 4.16 16.45
CA PRO A 149 -0.48 3.83 15.20
C PRO A 149 -2.01 3.99 15.27
N THR A 150 -2.60 3.89 16.47
CA THR A 150 -4.04 4.08 16.70
C THR A 150 -4.44 5.53 16.55
N GLU A 151 -3.62 6.44 17.10
CA GLU A 151 -3.78 7.88 16.92
C GLU A 151 -3.62 8.27 15.45
N LEU A 152 -2.56 7.77 14.78
CA LEU A 152 -2.37 8.01 13.35
C LEU A 152 -3.59 7.58 12.52
N ARG A 153 -4.13 6.39 12.81
CA ARG A 153 -5.36 5.90 12.16
C ARG A 153 -6.54 6.84 12.41
N MET A 154 -6.72 7.30 13.64
CA MET A 154 -7.83 8.16 14.03
C MET A 154 -7.76 9.51 13.29
N ILE A 155 -6.59 10.15 13.29
CA ILE A 155 -6.36 11.42 12.61
C ILE A 155 -6.60 11.26 11.11
N TYR A 156 -6.01 10.23 10.50
CA TYR A 156 -6.17 9.97 9.07
C TYR A 156 -7.64 9.75 8.68
N LYS A 157 -8.37 8.92 9.44
CA LYS A 157 -9.80 8.67 9.20
C LYS A 157 -10.64 9.94 9.36
N ARG A 158 -10.40 10.73 10.42
CA ARG A 158 -11.08 12.00 10.68
C ARG A 158 -10.86 12.97 9.52
N ASP A 159 -9.61 13.16 9.10
CA ASP A 159 -9.26 14.10 8.04
C ASP A 159 -9.84 13.63 6.70
N TYR A 160 -9.80 12.34 6.39
CA TYR A 160 -10.45 11.76 5.21
C TYR A 160 -11.96 12.05 5.19
N GLU A 161 -12.67 11.77 6.29
CA GLU A 161 -14.13 12.00 6.40
C GLU A 161 -14.49 13.49 6.29
N LEU A 162 -13.74 14.37 6.96
CA LEU A 162 -13.99 15.81 6.94
C LEU A 162 -13.78 16.39 5.53
N GLN A 163 -12.68 16.02 4.89
CA GLN A 163 -12.30 16.54 3.58
C GLN A 163 -13.25 16.03 2.49
N THR A 164 -13.57 14.72 2.48
CA THR A 164 -14.54 14.17 1.54
C THR A 164 -15.93 14.77 1.69
N ARG A 165 -16.37 15.06 2.92
CA ARG A 165 -17.68 15.70 3.16
C ARG A 165 -17.74 17.12 2.59
N ASN A 166 -16.69 17.91 2.80
CA ASN A 166 -16.71 19.35 2.54
C ASN A 166 -16.23 19.75 1.14
N PHE A 167 -15.38 18.95 0.50
CA PHE A 167 -14.72 19.32 -0.76
C PHE A 167 -15.26 18.56 -1.98
N LEU A 168 -15.78 17.35 -1.80
CA LEU A 168 -16.32 16.57 -2.93
C LEU A 168 -17.81 16.89 -3.16
N THR A 169 -18.17 16.98 -4.44
CA THR A 169 -19.56 16.93 -4.89
C THR A 169 -20.13 15.53 -4.70
N GLU A 170 -21.46 15.40 -4.71
CA GLU A 170 -22.12 14.08 -4.62
C GLU A 170 -21.71 13.15 -5.77
N LYS A 171 -21.52 13.68 -6.97
CA LYS A 171 -21.03 12.90 -8.12
C LYS A 171 -19.62 12.36 -7.87
N GLU A 172 -18.71 13.19 -7.35
CA GLU A 172 -17.34 12.75 -7.06
C GLU A 172 -17.32 11.70 -5.95
N LYS A 173 -18.18 11.82 -4.93
CA LYS A 173 -18.33 10.81 -3.87
C LYS A 173 -18.78 9.46 -4.44
N GLU A 174 -19.78 9.47 -5.32
CA GLU A 174 -20.25 8.28 -6.04
C GLU A 174 -19.10 7.63 -6.82
N GLU A 175 -18.33 8.42 -7.57
CA GLU A 175 -17.20 7.92 -8.36
C GLU A 175 -16.08 7.35 -7.46
N VAL A 176 -15.76 7.97 -6.32
CA VAL A 176 -14.82 7.42 -5.34
C VAL A 176 -15.31 6.06 -4.81
N ILE A 177 -16.62 5.90 -4.57
CA ILE A 177 -17.21 4.62 -4.14
C ILE A 177 -17.07 3.56 -5.23
N GLN A 178 -17.35 3.90 -6.50
CA GLN A 178 -17.20 2.93 -7.59
C GLN A 178 -15.73 2.56 -7.81
N GLU A 179 -14.82 3.53 -7.78
CA GLU A 179 -13.39 3.29 -7.91
C GLU A 179 -12.84 2.47 -6.72
N SER A 180 -13.41 2.64 -5.52
CA SER A 180 -13.02 1.84 -4.35
C SER A 180 -13.33 0.35 -4.53
N LYS A 181 -14.38 0.00 -5.29
CA LYS A 181 -14.67 -1.39 -5.62
C LYS A 181 -13.61 -1.96 -6.55
N ILE A 182 -13.19 -1.17 -7.56
CA ILE A 182 -12.09 -1.56 -8.47
C ILE A 182 -10.79 -1.73 -7.69
N ALA A 183 -10.47 -0.80 -6.79
CA ALA A 183 -9.30 -0.90 -5.92
C ALA A 183 -9.36 -2.18 -5.06
N PHE A 184 -10.53 -2.53 -4.52
CA PHE A 184 -10.72 -3.75 -3.76
C PHE A 184 -10.55 -5.00 -4.63
N ASP A 185 -11.12 -5.03 -5.84
CA ASP A 185 -10.96 -6.13 -6.80
C ASP A 185 -9.50 -6.34 -7.21
N ILE A 186 -8.74 -5.25 -7.41
CA ILE A 186 -7.29 -5.30 -7.63
C ILE A 186 -6.61 -5.99 -6.44
N THR A 187 -6.96 -5.63 -5.21
CA THR A 187 -6.33 -6.21 -4.01
C THR A 187 -6.70 -7.68 -3.76
N ILE A 188 -7.93 -8.12 -4.05
CA ILE A 188 -8.35 -9.52 -3.88
C ILE A 188 -7.56 -10.45 -4.81
N GLN A 189 -7.18 -9.96 -5.98
CA GLN A 189 -6.43 -10.78 -6.93
C GLN A 189 -4.96 -10.98 -6.50
N ILE A 190 -4.49 -10.27 -5.46
CA ILE A 190 -3.16 -10.43 -4.88
C ILE A 190 -3.19 -11.62 -3.93
N LYS A 191 -2.54 -12.72 -4.34
CA LYS A 191 -2.43 -13.91 -3.49
C LYS A 191 -1.36 -13.73 -2.43
N LEU A 192 -1.72 -13.87 -1.16
CA LEU A 192 -0.79 -14.03 -0.05
C LEU A 192 -0.94 -15.43 0.57
N PRO A 193 0.09 -15.94 1.30
CA PRO A 193 0.02 -17.26 1.90
C PRO A 193 -1.04 -17.31 3.01
N GLY A 194 -2.15 -17.99 2.76
CA GLY A 194 -3.26 -18.11 3.71
C GLY A 194 -4.62 -17.77 3.11
N ASP A 195 -4.65 -17.19 1.90
CA ASP A 195 -5.88 -16.98 1.14
C ASP A 195 -6.30 -18.33 0.52
N ASN A 196 -7.26 -19.00 1.16
CA ASN A 196 -7.98 -20.16 0.60
C ASN A 196 -9.21 -19.70 -0.15
#